data_AF-A0A972R112-F1
#
_entry.id   AF-A0A972R112-F1
#
_cell.length_a   1.000
_cell.length_b   1.000
_cell.length_c   1.000
_cell.angle_alpha   90.00
_cell.angle_beta   90.00
_cell.angle_gamma   90.00
#
_symmetry.space_group_name_H-M   'P 1'
#
loop_
_entity.id
_entity.type
_entity.pdbx_description
1 polymer ?
#
loop_
_entity_poly.entity_id
_entity_poly.type
_entity_poly.pdbx_seq_one_letter_code
_entity_poly.pdbx_strand_id
1 'polypeptide(L)'
;MTNLVRALGTFITPTGLADKIARMLIEASESRTISYENAEMIAGNDTDDALLVSWQWKLLIPVRTSRCGEWDDRMLIAVPGEVYEMPNVSRILVKNALITGCWDSAHSIAEFFESAREPQWRLIPVLVRRMIEGCPSAGINANQIKVACQEMGFGERTDTLIAILKGAGVISPKLGPLAKISRTQTPLYEINPCLFANECFERINR
;
A
#
# COMPACT_ATOMS: atom_id res chain seq x y z
N MET A 1 8.39 -0.25 18.78
CA MET A 1 6.92 -0.30 18.88
C MET A 1 6.30 1.09 18.96
N THR A 2 6.60 1.92 19.98
CA THR A 2 6.03 3.28 20.16
C THR A 2 6.12 4.17 18.91
N ASN A 3 7.23 4.08 18.17
CA ASN A 3 7.43 4.80 16.92
C ASN A 3 6.39 4.44 15.84
N LEU A 4 6.16 3.15 15.60
CA LEU A 4 5.18 2.70 14.60
C LEU A 4 3.76 3.06 15.01
N VAL A 5 3.41 2.91 16.30
CA VAL A 5 2.09 3.32 16.82
C VAL A 5 1.85 4.81 16.59
N ARG A 6 2.86 5.65 16.85
CA ARG A 6 2.81 7.08 16.56
C ARG A 6 2.61 7.36 15.07
N ALA A 7 3.35 6.67 14.20
CA ALA A 7 3.24 6.85 12.75
C ALA A 7 1.88 6.41 12.21
N LEU A 8 1.34 5.29 12.67
CA LEU A 8 0.01 4.81 12.28
C LEU A 8 -1.10 5.71 12.84
N GLY A 9 -0.93 6.24 14.05
CA GLY A 9 -1.90 7.10 14.71
C GLY A 9 -2.20 8.41 13.98
N THR A 10 -1.45 8.75 12.93
CA THR A 10 -1.74 9.92 12.08
C THR A 10 -2.88 9.65 11.10
N PHE A 11 -3.14 8.39 10.75
CA PHE A 11 -4.18 8.01 9.77
C PHE A 11 -5.07 6.84 10.19
N ILE A 12 -4.73 6.13 11.27
CA ILE A 12 -5.53 5.06 11.87
C ILE A 12 -6.16 5.56 13.17
N THR A 13 -7.49 5.61 13.19
CA THR A 13 -8.28 5.93 14.38
C THR A 13 -9.28 4.80 14.65
N PRO A 14 -9.52 4.43 15.92
CA PRO A 14 -8.98 4.99 17.17
C PRO A 14 -7.56 4.49 17.52
N THR A 15 -6.84 5.22 18.38
CA THR A 15 -5.43 4.93 18.77
C THR A 15 -5.22 3.58 19.45
N GLY A 16 -6.22 3.05 20.17
CA GLY A 16 -6.15 1.70 20.76
C GLY A 16 -6.02 0.60 19.71
N LEU A 17 -6.66 0.78 18.55
CA LEU A 17 -6.57 -0.15 17.43
C LEU A 17 -5.21 -0.03 16.72
N ALA A 18 -4.62 1.17 16.69
CA ALA A 18 -3.31 1.40 16.10
C ALA A 18 -2.18 0.62 16.80
N ASP A 19 -2.24 0.41 18.13
CA ASP A 19 -1.25 -0.44 18.83
C ASP A 19 -1.33 -1.90 18.38
N LYS A 20 -2.55 -2.44 18.27
CA LYS A 20 -2.79 -3.82 17.85
C LYS A 20 -2.34 -4.04 16.41
N ILE A 21 -2.72 -3.14 15.51
CA ILE A 21 -2.28 -3.16 14.12
C ILE A 21 -0.76 -3.05 14.04
N ALA A 22 -0.12 -2.14 14.80
CA ALA A 22 1.34 -2.02 14.81
C ALA A 22 2.04 -3.34 15.13
N ARG A 23 1.54 -4.10 16.13
CA ARG A 23 2.11 -5.41 16.49
C ARG A 23 1.92 -6.45 15.39
N MET A 24 0.73 -6.52 14.78
CA MET A 24 0.47 -7.40 13.64
C MET A 24 1.39 -7.08 12.45
N LEU A 25 1.61 -5.79 12.17
CA LEU A 25 2.48 -5.34 11.08
C LEU A 25 3.95 -5.62 11.35
N ILE A 26 4.42 -5.52 12.61
CA ILE A 26 5.78 -5.93 12.98
C ILE A 26 5.98 -7.41 12.64
N GLU A 27 5.08 -8.28 13.10
CA GLU A 27 5.12 -9.73 12.84
C GLU A 27 5.15 -10.01 11.33
N ALA A 28 4.19 -9.46 10.58
CA ALA A 28 4.10 -9.65 9.14
C ALA A 28 5.25 -8.99 8.37
N SER A 29 5.93 -7.97 8.92
CA SER A 29 7.07 -7.34 8.24
C SER A 29 8.33 -8.23 8.21
N GLU A 30 8.42 -9.22 9.10
CA GLU A 30 9.52 -10.18 9.16
C GLU A 30 9.22 -11.42 8.30
N SER A 31 8.03 -12.00 8.44
CA SER A 31 7.61 -13.22 7.73
C SER A 31 6.90 -12.97 6.39
N ARG A 32 6.62 -11.70 6.05
CA ARG A 32 5.77 -11.22 4.94
C ARG A 32 4.28 -11.54 5.07
N THR A 33 3.89 -12.33 6.08
CA THR A 33 2.52 -12.81 6.23
C THR A 33 2.13 -12.91 7.71
N ILE A 34 0.84 -12.92 8.01
CA ILE A 34 0.32 -13.24 9.34
C ILE A 34 -0.91 -14.13 9.18
N SER A 35 -1.01 -15.17 10.00
CA SER A 35 -2.22 -16.00 10.04
C SER A 35 -3.30 -15.35 10.91
N TYR A 36 -4.55 -15.75 10.72
CA TYR A 36 -5.64 -15.31 11.57
C TYR A 36 -5.37 -15.60 13.06
N GLU A 37 -4.84 -16.79 13.39
CA GLU A 37 -4.55 -17.17 14.77
C GLU A 37 -3.50 -16.24 15.41
N ASN A 38 -2.47 -15.88 14.65
CA ASN A 38 -1.47 -14.91 15.13
C ASN A 38 -2.08 -13.52 15.31
N ALA A 39 -2.96 -13.09 14.39
CA ALA A 39 -3.70 -11.84 14.54
C ALA A 39 -4.64 -11.88 15.76
N GLU A 40 -5.33 -12.99 16.00
CA GLU A 40 -6.19 -13.25 17.16
C GLU A 40 -5.43 -13.20 18.48
N MET A 41 -4.27 -13.85 18.56
CA MET A 41 -3.41 -13.77 19.74
C MET A 41 -2.95 -12.34 20.05
N ILE A 42 -2.76 -11.49 19.02
CA ILE A 42 -2.29 -10.11 19.18
C ILE A 42 -3.44 -9.14 19.51
N ALA A 43 -4.54 -9.20 18.77
CA ALA A 43 -5.60 -8.20 18.82
C ALA A 43 -6.82 -8.61 19.67
N GLY A 44 -6.99 -9.91 19.95
CA GLY A 44 -8.07 -10.46 20.76
C GLY A 44 -9.44 -10.11 20.17
N ASN A 45 -10.31 -9.52 20.99
CA ASN A 45 -11.66 -9.14 20.57
C ASN A 45 -11.70 -8.09 19.43
N ASP A 46 -10.59 -7.40 19.14
CA ASP A 46 -10.53 -6.39 18.07
C ASP A 46 -9.91 -6.95 16.78
N THR A 47 -9.72 -8.27 16.66
CA THR A 47 -9.04 -8.87 15.51
C THR A 47 -9.72 -8.56 14.19
N ASP A 48 -11.03 -8.68 14.12
CA ASP A 48 -11.80 -8.41 12.91
C ASP A 48 -11.66 -6.94 12.49
N ASP A 49 -11.76 -6.01 13.44
CA ASP A 49 -11.57 -4.58 13.19
C ASP A 49 -10.14 -4.24 12.77
N ALA A 50 -9.14 -4.87 13.41
CA ALA A 50 -7.74 -4.67 13.08
C ALA A 50 -7.40 -5.18 11.67
N LEU A 51 -7.94 -6.34 11.30
CA LEU A 51 -7.81 -6.91 9.96
C LEU A 51 -8.56 -6.07 8.92
N LEU A 52 -9.76 -5.59 9.24
CA LEU A 52 -10.55 -4.74 8.36
C LEU A 52 -9.82 -3.42 8.06
N VAL A 53 -9.30 -2.73 9.08
CA VAL A 53 -8.56 -1.48 8.89
C VAL A 53 -7.24 -1.73 8.17
N SER A 54 -6.53 -2.81 8.51
CA SER A 54 -5.29 -3.19 7.79
C SER A 54 -5.57 -3.46 6.31
N TRP A 55 -6.72 -4.06 5.99
CA TRP A 55 -7.17 -4.29 4.62
C TRP A 55 -7.57 -2.99 3.91
N GLN A 56 -8.31 -2.11 4.56
CA GLN A 56 -8.71 -0.81 4.00
C GLN A 56 -7.48 0.00 3.56
N TRP A 57 -6.43 0.01 4.37
CA TRP A 57 -5.17 0.69 4.07
C TRP A 57 -4.19 -0.14 3.24
N LYS A 58 -4.55 -1.38 2.87
CA LYS A 58 -3.70 -2.33 2.13
C LYS A 58 -2.33 -2.54 2.82
N LEU A 59 -2.33 -2.49 4.14
CA LEU A 59 -1.19 -2.85 4.98
C LEU A 59 -1.05 -4.37 5.09
N LEU A 60 -2.19 -5.06 5.18
CA LEU A 60 -2.32 -6.51 5.07
C LEU A 60 -3.43 -6.84 4.06
N ILE A 61 -3.22 -7.87 3.26
CA ILE A 61 -4.09 -8.26 2.15
C ILE A 61 -4.42 -9.75 2.28
N PRO A 62 -5.68 -10.17 2.18
CA PRO A 62 -6.02 -11.59 2.22
C PRO A 62 -5.31 -12.36 1.11
N VAL A 63 -4.69 -13.50 1.44
CA VAL A 63 -4.13 -14.42 0.44
C VAL A 63 -5.25 -15.09 -0.35
N ARG A 64 -6.40 -15.33 0.29
CA ARG A 64 -7.59 -15.88 -0.36
C ARG A 64 -8.09 -14.94 -1.47
N THR A 65 -8.27 -15.52 -2.65
CA THR A 65 -8.82 -14.87 -3.84
C THR A 65 -10.12 -15.57 -4.24
N SER A 66 -11.01 -14.86 -4.94
CA SER A 66 -12.18 -15.50 -5.56
C SER A 66 -11.84 -16.09 -6.94
N ARG A 67 -10.99 -15.40 -7.71
CA ARG A 67 -10.61 -15.69 -9.10
C ARG A 67 -9.15 -15.33 -9.39
N CYS A 68 -8.67 -14.19 -8.92
CA CYS A 68 -7.36 -13.65 -9.25
C CYS A 68 -6.71 -12.86 -8.11
N GLY A 69 -5.40 -12.59 -8.23
CA GLY A 69 -4.60 -11.97 -7.17
C GLY A 69 -4.74 -10.45 -7.00
N GLU A 70 -5.58 -9.78 -7.79
CA GLU A 70 -5.75 -8.32 -7.69
C GLU A 70 -6.60 -7.94 -6.45
N TRP A 71 -6.41 -6.72 -5.93
CA TRP A 71 -6.95 -6.35 -4.62
C TRP A 71 -8.47 -6.40 -4.56
N ASP A 72 -9.18 -6.00 -5.63
CA ASP A 72 -10.63 -6.00 -5.65
C ASP A 72 -11.27 -7.39 -5.76
N ASP A 73 -10.45 -8.45 -5.90
CA ASP A 73 -10.87 -9.85 -5.95
C ASP A 73 -10.42 -10.66 -4.72
N ARG A 74 -9.74 -10.01 -3.75
CA ARG A 74 -9.35 -10.60 -2.46
C ARG A 74 -10.54 -10.69 -1.52
N MET A 75 -10.64 -11.82 -0.81
CA MET A 75 -11.74 -12.08 0.11
C MET A 75 -11.27 -11.94 1.55
N LEU A 76 -11.64 -10.83 2.20
CA LEU A 76 -11.41 -10.65 3.63
C LEU A 76 -12.37 -11.54 4.42
N ILE A 77 -11.85 -12.63 4.97
CA ILE A 77 -12.58 -13.54 5.86
C ILE A 77 -11.74 -13.66 7.14
N ALA A 78 -12.34 -13.33 8.29
CA ALA A 78 -11.67 -13.33 9.59
C ALA A 78 -11.98 -14.62 10.35
N VAL A 79 -11.43 -15.76 9.90
CA VAL A 79 -11.61 -17.08 10.54
C VAL A 79 -10.29 -17.86 10.61
N PRO A 80 -10.17 -18.86 11.51
CA PRO A 80 -9.00 -19.73 11.58
C PRO A 80 -8.65 -20.38 10.22
N GLY A 81 -7.35 -20.50 9.94
CA GLY A 81 -6.79 -20.99 8.68
C GLY A 81 -6.57 -19.90 7.62
N GLU A 82 -7.09 -18.69 7.81
CA GLU A 82 -6.85 -17.57 6.89
C GLU A 82 -5.47 -16.97 7.07
N VAL A 83 -4.90 -16.47 5.97
CA VAL A 83 -3.57 -15.84 5.94
C VAL A 83 -3.65 -14.52 5.19
N TYR A 84 -2.91 -13.53 5.71
CA TYR A 84 -2.81 -12.19 5.15
C TYR A 84 -1.37 -11.89 4.79
N GLU A 85 -1.14 -11.36 3.59
CA GLU A 85 0.17 -10.96 3.08
C GLU A 85 0.37 -9.45 3.19
N MET A 86 1.62 -9.03 3.47
CA MET A 86 2.02 -7.63 3.49
C MET A 86 2.63 -7.23 2.14
N PRO A 87 2.06 -6.24 1.43
CA PRO A 87 2.67 -5.72 0.20
C PRO A 87 4.08 -5.18 0.46
N ASN A 88 4.95 -5.25 -0.56
CA ASN A 88 6.35 -4.82 -0.40
C ASN A 88 6.48 -3.35 0.00
N VAL A 89 5.67 -2.46 -0.59
CA VAL A 89 5.65 -1.04 -0.23
C VAL A 89 5.20 -0.82 1.22
N SER A 90 4.18 -1.56 1.68
CA SER A 90 3.70 -1.53 3.06
C SER A 90 4.79 -2.01 4.02
N ARG A 91 5.56 -3.04 3.64
CA ARG A 91 6.67 -3.58 4.44
C ARG A 91 7.78 -2.57 4.66
N ILE A 92 8.25 -1.92 3.59
CA ILE A 92 9.33 -0.93 3.73
C ILE A 92 8.85 0.29 4.53
N LEU A 93 7.58 0.68 4.38
CA LEU A 93 6.97 1.75 5.18
C LEU A 93 6.94 1.41 6.66
N VAL A 94 6.49 0.21 7.01
CA VAL A 94 6.47 -0.28 8.39
C VAL A 94 7.88 -0.32 8.97
N LYS A 95 8.88 -0.85 8.23
CA LYS A 95 10.27 -0.91 8.69
C LYS A 95 10.86 0.47 8.95
N ASN A 96 10.61 1.43 8.06
CA ASN A 96 11.09 2.80 8.25
C ASN A 96 10.37 3.51 9.40
N ALA A 97 9.05 3.38 9.46
CA ALA A 97 8.24 3.94 10.54
C ALA A 97 8.58 3.32 11.92
N LEU A 98 9.05 2.08 11.98
CA LEU A 98 9.54 1.49 13.23
C LEU A 98 10.79 2.22 13.75
N ILE A 99 11.68 2.64 12.85
CA ILE A 99 12.93 3.31 13.17
C ILE A 99 12.69 4.80 13.46
N THR A 100 12.01 5.50 12.55
CA THR A 100 11.85 6.96 12.57
C THR A 100 10.63 7.41 13.37
N GLY A 101 9.60 6.55 13.45
CA GLY A 101 8.28 6.89 13.97
C GLY A 101 7.53 7.92 13.13
N CYS A 102 7.86 7.99 11.84
CA CYS A 102 7.19 8.81 10.83
C CYS A 102 6.72 7.92 9.67
N TRP A 103 5.54 8.21 9.14
CA TRP A 103 5.05 7.59 7.91
C TRP A 103 5.49 8.42 6.69
N ASP A 104 6.66 8.11 6.14
CA ASP A 104 7.25 8.83 4.99
C ASP A 104 7.21 7.96 3.72
N SER A 105 6.15 8.13 2.94
CA SER A 105 5.96 7.39 1.70
C SER A 105 7.02 7.70 0.65
N ALA A 106 7.48 8.95 0.57
CA ALA A 106 8.44 9.35 -0.46
C ALA A 106 9.80 8.70 -0.23
N HIS A 107 10.28 8.72 1.02
CA HIS A 107 11.54 8.10 1.39
C HIS A 107 11.50 6.57 1.23
N SER A 108 10.45 5.91 1.76
CA SER A 108 10.32 4.45 1.67
C SER A 108 10.18 3.93 0.24
N ILE A 109 9.48 4.65 -0.64
CA ILE A 109 9.42 4.30 -2.07
C ILE A 109 10.82 4.40 -2.69
N ALA A 110 11.54 5.49 -2.41
CA ALA A 110 12.88 5.70 -2.97
C ALA A 110 13.84 4.57 -2.58
N GLU A 111 13.86 4.21 -1.29
CA GLU A 111 14.70 3.14 -0.74
C GLU A 111 14.36 1.76 -1.32
N PHE A 112 13.07 1.45 -1.49
CA PHE A 112 12.64 0.20 -2.11
C PHE A 112 13.16 0.05 -3.53
N PHE A 113 12.99 1.10 -4.35
CA PHE A 113 13.41 1.06 -5.75
C PHE A 113 14.94 1.17 -5.92
N GLU A 114 15.64 1.85 -5.01
CA GLU A 114 17.11 1.83 -4.94
C GLU A 114 17.61 0.41 -4.67
N SER A 115 17.03 -0.27 -3.67
CA SER A 115 17.36 -1.65 -3.32
C SER A 115 17.05 -2.64 -4.45
N ALA A 116 15.99 -2.37 -5.23
CA ALA A 116 15.63 -3.12 -6.43
C ALA A 116 16.49 -2.78 -7.66
N ARG A 117 17.47 -1.88 -7.54
CA ARG A 117 18.37 -1.41 -8.62
C ARG A 117 17.63 -0.78 -9.80
N GLU A 118 16.50 -0.13 -9.56
CA GLU A 118 15.77 0.61 -10.60
C GLU A 118 16.57 1.87 -10.99
N PRO A 119 17.00 2.03 -12.26
CA PRO A 119 17.90 3.13 -12.66
C PRO A 119 17.40 4.53 -12.33
N GLN A 120 16.09 4.74 -12.34
CA GLN A 120 15.45 6.03 -12.07
C GLN A 120 14.75 6.07 -10.71
N TRP A 121 15.22 5.28 -9.73
CA TRP A 121 14.58 5.15 -8.41
C TRP A 121 14.27 6.49 -7.72
N ARG A 122 15.13 7.51 -7.89
CA ARG A 122 14.93 8.86 -7.32
C ARG A 122 13.70 9.58 -7.87
N LEU A 123 13.30 9.27 -9.09
CA LEU A 123 12.14 9.88 -9.73
C LEU A 123 10.83 9.17 -9.37
N ILE A 124 10.87 7.92 -8.89
CA ILE A 124 9.66 7.14 -8.62
C ILE A 124 8.79 7.74 -7.50
N PRO A 125 9.32 8.22 -6.37
CA PRO A 125 8.51 8.92 -5.36
C PRO A 125 7.77 10.13 -5.94
N VAL A 126 8.40 10.87 -6.86
CA VAL A 126 7.80 12.03 -7.51
C VAL A 126 6.70 11.59 -8.48
N LEU A 127 6.90 10.48 -9.20
CA LEU A 127 5.89 9.89 -10.07
C LEU A 127 4.65 9.45 -9.28
N VAL A 128 4.86 8.72 -8.18
CA VAL A 128 3.76 8.27 -7.30
C VAL A 128 3.02 9.46 -6.71
N ARG A 129 3.72 10.52 -6.30
CA ARG A 129 3.08 11.75 -5.82
C ARG A 129 2.20 12.39 -6.89
N ARG A 130 2.67 12.52 -8.13
CA ARG A 130 1.85 13.04 -9.24
C ARG A 130 0.63 12.18 -9.52
N MET A 131 0.77 10.86 -9.44
CA MET A 131 -0.34 9.93 -9.57
C MET A 131 -1.40 10.15 -8.48
N ILE A 132 -0.97 10.39 -7.24
CA ILE A 132 -1.82 10.67 -6.08
C ILE A 132 -2.55 12.02 -6.24
N GLU A 133 -1.82 13.09 -6.57
CA GLU A 133 -2.37 14.45 -6.75
C GLU A 133 -3.45 14.50 -7.85
N GLY A 134 -3.32 13.66 -8.88
CA GLY A 134 -4.33 13.53 -9.94
C GLY A 134 -5.55 12.69 -9.59
N CYS A 135 -5.61 12.05 -8.41
CA CYS A 135 -6.61 11.02 -8.07
C CYS A 135 -7.17 11.15 -6.64
N PRO A 136 -8.25 11.94 -6.44
CA PRO A 136 -8.86 12.13 -5.11
C PRO A 136 -9.43 10.86 -4.48
N SER A 137 -9.70 9.81 -5.27
CA SER A 137 -10.38 8.59 -4.82
C SER A 137 -9.53 7.31 -4.95
N ALA A 138 -8.19 7.44 -4.92
CA ALA A 138 -7.20 6.37 -5.09
C ALA A 138 -7.29 5.54 -6.39
N GLY A 139 -8.22 5.87 -7.30
CA GLY A 139 -8.36 5.23 -8.60
C GLY A 139 -7.66 6.04 -9.69
N ILE A 140 -6.85 5.37 -10.52
CA ILE A 140 -6.10 5.98 -11.63
C ILE A 140 -6.23 5.10 -12.88
N ASN A 141 -6.34 5.70 -14.07
CA ASN A 141 -6.35 4.96 -15.32
C ASN A 141 -4.97 4.91 -16.00
N ALA A 142 -4.78 3.97 -16.92
CA ALA A 142 -3.50 3.78 -17.63
C ALA A 142 -3.03 5.04 -18.39
N ASN A 143 -3.95 5.84 -18.95
CA ASN A 143 -3.60 7.08 -19.64
C ASN A 143 -3.04 8.13 -18.68
N GLN A 144 -3.61 8.28 -17.49
CA GLN A 144 -3.10 9.18 -16.46
C GLN A 144 -1.68 8.77 -16.02
N ILE A 145 -1.44 7.47 -15.82
CA ILE A 145 -0.10 6.95 -15.51
C ILE A 145 0.87 7.28 -16.66
N LYS A 146 0.45 7.06 -17.91
CA LYS A 146 1.27 7.34 -19.10
C LYS A 146 1.62 8.83 -19.21
N VAL A 147 0.67 9.73 -18.99
CA VAL A 147 0.91 11.18 -18.99
C VAL A 147 1.94 11.54 -17.92
N ALA A 148 1.76 11.05 -16.68
CA ALA A 148 2.71 11.29 -15.59
C ALA A 148 4.11 10.75 -15.91
N CYS A 149 4.21 9.58 -16.54
CA CYS A 149 5.48 9.00 -16.98
C CYS A 149 6.16 9.86 -18.06
N GLN A 150 5.40 10.33 -19.05
CA GLN A 150 5.91 11.14 -20.16
C GLN A 150 6.44 12.48 -19.68
N GLU A 151 5.69 13.19 -18.82
CA GLU A 151 6.11 14.47 -18.25
C GLU A 151 7.39 14.38 -17.41
N MET A 152 7.70 13.19 -16.91
CA MET A 152 8.88 12.91 -16.09
C MET A 152 10.04 12.28 -16.87
N GLY A 153 9.92 12.18 -18.20
CA GLY A 153 10.98 11.65 -19.05
C GLY A 153 11.18 10.15 -18.96
N PHE A 154 10.18 9.38 -18.52
CA PHE A 154 10.23 7.92 -18.53
C PHE A 154 9.95 7.31 -19.92
N GLY A 155 9.44 8.11 -20.86
CA GLY A 155 9.31 7.74 -22.28
C GLY A 155 8.59 6.41 -22.50
N GLU A 156 9.25 5.50 -23.23
CA GLU A 156 8.72 4.18 -23.59
C GLU A 156 8.70 3.18 -22.41
N ARG A 157 9.28 3.52 -21.25
CA ARG A 157 9.32 2.62 -20.07
C ARG A 157 8.00 2.54 -19.30
N THR A 158 6.93 3.18 -19.76
CA THR A 158 5.65 3.27 -19.06
C THR A 158 5.11 1.89 -18.64
N ASP A 159 5.09 0.92 -19.55
CA ASP A 159 4.57 -0.42 -19.25
C ASP A 159 5.45 -1.17 -18.25
N THR A 160 6.77 -1.02 -18.37
CA THR A 160 7.73 -1.54 -17.39
C THR A 160 7.50 -0.92 -16.01
N LEU A 161 7.28 0.40 -15.95
CA LEU A 161 7.00 1.11 -14.69
C LEU A 161 5.70 0.62 -14.05
N ILE A 162 4.65 0.43 -14.84
CA ILE A 162 3.39 -0.16 -14.36
C ILE A 162 3.66 -1.54 -13.76
N ALA A 163 4.44 -2.39 -14.44
CA ALA A 163 4.76 -3.73 -13.95
C ALA A 163 5.55 -3.71 -12.64
N ILE A 164 6.56 -2.84 -12.49
CA ILE A 164 7.33 -2.74 -11.24
C ILE A 164 6.51 -2.11 -10.10
N LEU A 165 5.65 -1.12 -10.39
CA LEU A 165 4.77 -0.51 -9.38
C LEU A 165 3.74 -1.54 -8.88
N LYS A 166 3.22 -2.40 -9.77
CA LYS A 166 2.41 -3.56 -9.38
C LYS A 166 3.18 -4.52 -8.50
N GLY A 167 4.38 -4.94 -8.91
CA GLY A 167 5.21 -5.88 -8.13
C GLY A 167 5.64 -5.33 -6.77
N ALA A 168 5.77 -4.01 -6.65
CA ALA A 168 6.03 -3.32 -5.40
C ALA A 168 4.79 -3.23 -4.49
N GLY A 169 3.59 -3.47 -5.02
CA GLY A 169 2.33 -3.24 -4.31
C GLY A 169 1.97 -1.76 -4.16
N VAL A 170 2.53 -0.90 -5.01
CA VAL A 170 2.17 0.53 -5.10
C VAL A 170 0.83 0.70 -5.80
N ILE A 171 0.54 -0.13 -6.80
CA ILE A 171 -0.74 -0.17 -7.50
C ILE A 171 -1.24 -1.60 -7.68
N SER A 172 -2.55 -1.77 -7.88
CA SER A 172 -3.16 -3.02 -8.35
C SER A 172 -4.26 -2.71 -9.37
N PRO A 173 -4.35 -3.43 -10.50
CA PRO A 173 -5.49 -3.34 -11.40
C PRO A 173 -6.84 -3.44 -10.69
N LYS A 174 -7.82 -2.65 -11.14
CA LYS A 174 -9.24 -2.81 -10.79
C LYS A 174 -9.94 -3.58 -11.90
N LEU A 175 -10.39 -4.78 -11.58
CA LEU A 175 -11.08 -5.72 -12.46
C LEU A 175 -12.61 -5.61 -12.37
N GLY A 176 -13.14 -4.57 -11.70
CA GLY A 176 -14.57 -4.30 -11.56
C GLY A 176 -15.40 -4.56 -12.83
N PRO A 177 -16.73 -4.74 -12.70
CA PRO A 177 -17.57 -5.31 -13.76
C PRO A 177 -17.30 -4.66 -15.12
N LEU A 178 -17.06 -5.50 -16.14
CA LEU A 178 -16.66 -5.16 -17.51
C LEU A 178 -17.35 -3.91 -18.10
N ALA A 179 -18.60 -3.63 -17.68
CA ALA A 179 -19.37 -2.44 -18.02
C ALA A 179 -18.70 -1.09 -17.66
N LYS A 180 -17.85 -1.00 -16.62
CA LYS A 180 -17.10 0.23 -16.28
C LYS A 180 -15.83 0.39 -17.12
N ILE A 181 -15.12 -0.70 -17.42
CA ILE A 181 -13.92 -0.70 -18.26
C ILE A 181 -14.29 -0.37 -19.72
N SER A 182 -15.47 -0.79 -20.17
CA SER A 182 -16.02 -0.47 -21.49
C SER A 182 -16.28 1.02 -21.73
N ARG A 183 -16.39 1.86 -20.69
CA ARG A 183 -16.61 3.31 -20.84
C ARG A 183 -15.33 4.13 -20.96
N THR A 184 -14.22 3.66 -20.39
CA THR A 184 -12.92 4.36 -20.43
C THR A 184 -11.95 3.79 -21.47
N GLN A 185 -12.24 2.61 -22.04
CA GLN A 185 -11.38 1.86 -22.98
C GLN A 185 -9.93 1.67 -22.51
N THR A 186 -9.66 1.88 -21.22
CA THR A 186 -8.31 1.88 -20.65
C THR A 186 -8.32 1.18 -19.29
N PRO A 187 -7.26 0.40 -18.98
CA PRO A 187 -7.13 -0.27 -17.69
C PRO A 187 -7.23 0.73 -16.53
N LEU A 188 -7.91 0.31 -15.46
CA LEU A 188 -8.01 1.04 -14.19
C LEU A 188 -7.12 0.38 -13.15
N TYR A 189 -6.59 1.19 -12.24
CA TYR A 189 -5.75 0.76 -11.13
C TYR A 189 -6.20 1.45 -9.84
N GLU A 190 -5.95 0.80 -8.72
CA GLU A 190 -5.94 1.36 -7.37
C GLU A 190 -4.51 1.72 -7.00
N ILE A 191 -4.30 2.90 -6.42
CA ILE A 191 -3.06 3.24 -5.71
C ILE A 191 -3.20 2.78 -4.27
N ASN A 192 -2.14 2.19 -3.71
CA ASN A 192 -2.13 1.73 -2.33
C ASN A 192 -2.50 2.88 -1.36
N PRO A 193 -3.61 2.79 -0.61
CA PRO A 193 -4.10 3.88 0.22
C PRO A 193 -3.11 4.35 1.29
N CYS A 194 -2.24 3.47 1.81
CA CYS A 194 -1.26 3.89 2.82
C CYS A 194 -0.24 4.92 2.28
N LEU A 195 -0.15 5.11 0.96
CA LEU A 195 0.73 6.12 0.36
C LEU A 195 0.15 7.54 0.43
N PHE A 196 -1.14 7.67 0.73
CA PHE A 196 -1.81 8.95 0.90
C PHE A 196 -1.62 9.53 2.31
N ALA A 197 -1.25 8.69 3.29
CA ALA A 197 -1.08 9.08 4.68
C ALA A 197 0.21 9.88 4.97
N ASN A 198 0.88 10.38 3.93
CA ASN A 198 2.21 10.98 4.02
C ASN A 198 2.18 12.31 4.79
N GLU A 199 2.73 12.35 6.01
CA GLU A 199 2.75 13.56 6.84
C GLU A 199 4.13 14.21 6.97
N CYS A 200 5.21 13.58 6.50
CA CYS A 200 6.55 14.05 6.87
C CYS A 200 7.04 15.27 6.07
N PHE A 201 6.53 15.51 4.86
CA PHE A 201 7.01 16.62 4.02
C PHE A 201 6.48 18.00 4.45
N GLU A 202 5.40 18.07 5.23
CA GLU A 202 4.82 19.33 5.68
C GLU A 202 5.41 19.86 6.99
N ARG A 203 6.12 19.03 7.78
CA ARG A 203 6.66 19.43 9.09
C ARG A 203 8.09 19.98 9.07
N ILE A 204 8.84 19.79 7.99
CA ILE A 204 10.23 20.30 7.87
C ILE A 204 10.26 21.72 7.25
N ASN A 205 9.15 22.17 6.65
CA ASN A 205 9.05 23.48 5.99
C ASN A 205 7.98 24.40 6.62
N ARG A 206 7.61 24.18 7.90
CA ARG A 206 6.81 25.12 8.69
C ARG A 206 7.58 25.57 9.93
#